data_AF-A0A1I1KW96-F1
#
_entry.id   AF-A0A1I1KW96-F1
#
_cell.length_a   1.000
_cell.length_b   1.000
_cell.length_c   1.000
_cell.angle_alpha   90.00
_cell.angle_beta   90.00
_cell.angle_gamma   90.00
#
_symmetry.space_group_name_H-M   'P 1'
#
loop_
_entity.id
_entity.type
_entity.pdbx_description
1 polymer ?
#
loop_
_entity_poly.entity_id
_entity_poly.type
_entity_poly.pdbx_seq_one_letter_code
_entity_poly.pdbx_strand_id
1 'polypeptide(L)' 'MNARCPECDGLGELLEKRSLEGGVRGIFECSNCGTEWSTAI' A
#
# COMPACT_ATOMS: atom_id res chain seq x y z
N MET A 1 5.87 7.26 -2.64
CA MET A 1 4.41 7.04 -2.71
C MET A 1 4.00 6.50 -1.36
N ASN A 2 3.12 7.19 -0.66
CA ASN A 2 2.59 6.86 0.65
C ASN A 2 1.07 6.70 0.52
N ALA A 3 0.52 5.62 1.07
CA ALA A 3 -0.92 5.34 1.04
C ALA A 3 -1.49 5.42 2.47
N ARG A 4 -2.75 5.82 2.63
CA ARG A 4 -3.37 5.83 3.96
C ARG A 4 -3.67 4.40 4.40
N CYS A 5 -3.32 4.06 5.64
CA CYS A 5 -3.63 2.75 6.20
C CYS A 5 -5.14 2.57 6.34
N PRO A 6 -5.70 1.42 5.93
CA PRO A 6 -7.13 1.14 6.11
C PRO A 6 -7.50 0.84 7.57
N GLU A 7 -6.56 0.37 8.38
CA GLU A 7 -6.80 -0.10 9.75
C GLU A 7 -6.51 0.96 10.84
N CYS A 8 -5.72 1.99 10.52
CA CYS A 8 -5.35 3.03 11.48
C CYS A 8 -5.13 4.37 10.78
N ASP A 9 -4.96 5.46 11.52
CA ASP A 9 -4.69 6.79 10.95
C ASP A 9 -3.24 6.96 10.43
N GLY A 10 -2.48 5.85 10.37
CA GLY A 10 -1.10 5.82 9.89
C GLY A 10 -0.97 5.89 8.37
N LEU A 11 0.28 6.03 7.93
CA LEU A 11 0.67 5.95 6.52
C LEU A 11 1.37 4.61 6.25
N GLY A 12 1.14 4.07 5.06
CA GLY A 12 1.82 2.92 4.51
C GLY A 12 2.97 3.32 3.61
N GLU A 13 4.09 2.65 3.78
CA GLU A 13 5.22 2.69 2.86
C GLU A 13 5.05 1.66 1.76
N LEU A 14 5.48 2.02 0.54
CA LEU A 14 5.36 1.16 -0.61
C LEU A 14 6.47 0.11 -0.59
N LEU A 15 6.09 -1.17 -0.51
CA LEU A 15 7.01 -2.30 -0.54
C LEU A 15 7.28 -2.78 -1.96
N GLU A 16 6.24 -3.02 -2.75
CA GLU A 16 6.34 -3.58 -4.10
C GLU A 16 5.38 -2.88 -5.07
N LYS A 17 5.80 -2.70 -6.32
CA LYS A 17 4.91 -2.35 -7.43
C LYS A 17 4.74 -3.53 -8.35
N ARG A 18 3.50 -3.94 -8.60
CA ARG A 18 3.19 -5.00 -9.56
C ARG A 18 2.35 -4.44 -10.70
N SER A 19 2.86 -4.60 -11.90
CA SER A 19 2.14 -4.31 -13.14
C SER A 19 1.20 -5.46 -13.44
N LEU A 20 -0.10 -5.19 -13.57
CA LEU A 20 -1.13 -6.16 -13.96
C LEU A 20 -1.78 -5.69 -15.26
N GLU A 21 -2.32 -6.62 -16.06
CA GLU A 21 -3.12 -6.26 -17.23
C GLU A 21 -4.34 -5.46 -16.76
N GLY A 22 -4.28 -4.13 -16.92
CA GLY A 22 -5.31 -3.19 -16.43
C GLY A 22 -4.81 -2.12 -15.45
N GLY A 23 -3.53 -2.10 -15.05
CA GLY A 23 -2.96 -1.01 -14.26
C GLY A 23 -1.78 -1.40 -13.37
N VAL A 24 -1.34 -0.47 -12.53
CA VAL A 24 -0.28 -0.72 -11.54
C VAL A 24 -0.91 -0.85 -10.16
N ARG A 25 -0.59 -1.93 -9.44
CA ARG A 25 -0.90 -2.07 -8.02
C ARG A 25 0.35 -1.86 -7.19
N GLY A 26 0.24 -1.07 -6.13
CA GLY A 26 1.23 -0.95 -5.08
C GLY A 26 0.85 -1.82 -3.89
N ILE A 27 1.79 -2.59 -3.37
CA ILE A 27 1.73 -3.25 -2.06
C ILE A 27 2.32 -2.27 -1.03
N PHE A 28 1.57 -2.01 0.02
CA PHE A 28 1.95 -1.09 1.09
C PHE A 28 1.92 -1.80 2.44
N GLU A 29 2.82 -1.40 3.34
CA GLU A 29 2.82 -1.81 4.75
C GLU A 29 2.75 -0.58 5.66
N CYS A 30 1.89 -0.59 6.67
CA CYS A 30 1.81 0.51 7.62
C CYS A 30 2.92 0.39 8.67
N SER A 31 3.80 1.40 8.73
CA SER A 31 4.88 1.46 9.72
C SER A 31 4.38 1.63 11.17
N ASN A 32 3.08 1.88 11.39
CA ASN A 32 2.49 2.05 12.72
C ASN A 32 1.84 0.78 13.28
N CYS A 33 1.05 0.06 12.46
CA CYS A 33 0.32 -1.15 12.91
C CYS A 33 0.76 -2.44 12.20
N GLY A 34 1.65 -2.37 11.20
CA GLY A 34 2.15 -3.51 10.44
C GLY A 34 1.14 -4.11 9.46
N THR A 35 0.00 -3.46 9.23
CA THR A 35 -0.99 -3.94 8.26
C THR A 35 -0.43 -3.83 6.85
N GLU A 36 -0.53 -4.91 6.08
CA GLU A 36 -0.21 -4.94 4.65
C GLU A 36 -1.49 -4.85 3.80
N TRP A 37 -1.48 -4.02 2.76
CA TRP A 37 -2.59 -3.94 1.80
C TRP A 37 -2.11 -3.61 0.39
N SER A 38 -2.97 -3.86 -0.59
CA SER A 38 -2.71 -3.52 -1.99
C SER A 38 -3.73 -2.52 -2.51
N THR A 39 -3.28 -1.50 -3.24
CA THR A 39 -4.17 -0.54 -3.91
C THR A 39 -3.66 -0.21 -5.30
N ALA A 40 -4.57 0.20 -6.19
CA ALA A 40 -4.18 0.78 -7.47
C ALA A 40 -3.45 2.12 -7.21
N ILE A 41 -2.37 2.36 -7.94
CA ILE A 41 -1.52 3.57 -7.84
C ILE A 41 -1.34 4.24 -9.19
#